data_AF-A0A2A5JTK7-F1
#
_entry.id   AF-A0A2A5JTK7-F1
#
_cell.length_a   1.000
_cell.length_b   1.000
_cell.length_c   1.000
_cell.angle_alpha   90.00
_cell.angle_beta   90.00
_cell.angle_gamma   90.00
#
_symmetry.space_group_name_H-M   'P 1'
#
loop_
_entity.id
_entity.type
_entity.pdbx_description
1 polymer ?
#
loop_
_entity_poly.entity_id
_entity_poly.type
_entity_poly.pdbx_seq_one_letter_code
_entity_poly.pdbx_strand_id
1 'polypeptide(L)'
;MEIFTAIKQDHDHQRTLLSMLEDTSGDSLVRKKYYNELKDALAAHAIAEERYFYAPLMKSDMTIEDSRHGIAEHHEIDELIEALDNTQFSDPSWLVTLKKLKDKVEHHLADEERAFFQRAGKVLNNSEKSQLADEYQQEMQAQR
;
A
#
# COMPACT_ATOMS: atom_id res chain seq x y z
N MET A 1 -18.26 8.21 1.35
CA MET A 1 -17.04 7.95 2.13
C MET A 1 -15.95 8.80 1.51
N GLU A 2 -14.95 9.27 2.27
CA GLU A 2 -13.86 10.08 1.69
C GLU A 2 -12.67 9.19 1.31
N ILE A 3 -11.89 9.60 0.31
CA ILE A 3 -10.75 8.81 -0.20
C ILE A 3 -9.75 8.43 0.89
N PHE A 4 -9.47 9.32 1.85
CA PHE A 4 -8.57 9.03 2.97
C PHE A 4 -9.08 7.89 3.86
N THR A 5 -10.40 7.74 3.99
CA THR A 5 -10.99 6.64 4.75
C THR A 5 -10.87 5.33 3.98
N ALA A 6 -11.08 5.35 2.66
CA ALA A 6 -10.94 4.17 1.81
C ALA A 6 -9.50 3.62 1.84
N ILE A 7 -8.53 4.51 1.60
CA ILE A 7 -7.10 4.19 1.63
C ILE A 7 -6.69 3.61 3.00
N LYS A 8 -7.09 4.24 4.11
CA LYS A 8 -6.80 3.71 5.47
C LYS A 8 -7.36 2.32 5.74
N GLN A 9 -8.51 1.96 5.18
CA GLN A 9 -9.05 0.61 5.36
C GLN A 9 -8.14 -0.45 4.74
N ASP A 10 -7.53 -0.13 3.60
CA ASP A 10 -6.56 -1.01 2.96
C ASP A 10 -5.24 -1.06 3.74
N HIS A 11 -4.80 0.08 4.29
CA HIS A 11 -3.62 0.15 5.17
C HIS A 11 -3.75 -0.79 6.37
N ASP A 12 -4.91 -0.75 7.04
CA ASP A 12 -5.16 -1.58 8.22
C ASP A 12 -5.19 -3.08 7.85
N HIS A 13 -5.69 -3.41 6.67
CA HIS A 13 -5.65 -4.77 6.13
C HIS A 13 -4.21 -5.23 5.85
N GLN A 14 -3.40 -4.41 5.18
CA GLN A 14 -2.00 -4.70 4.89
C GLN A 14 -1.17 -4.90 6.17
N ARG A 15 -1.33 -4.00 7.16
CA ARG A 15 -0.69 -4.14 8.50
C ARG A 15 -1.07 -5.45 9.18
N THR A 16 -2.35 -5.83 9.09
CA THR A 16 -2.85 -7.08 9.66
C THR A 16 -2.17 -8.29 9.01
N LEU A 17 -2.10 -8.33 7.69
CA LEU A 17 -1.46 -9.42 6.94
C LEU A 17 0.05 -9.51 7.24
N LEU A 18 0.75 -8.37 7.26
CA LEU A 18 2.17 -8.31 7.61
C LEU A 18 2.43 -8.84 9.03
N SER A 19 1.61 -8.44 10.00
CA SER A 19 1.71 -8.96 11.36
C SER A 19 1.46 -10.46 11.43
N MET A 20 0.43 -10.96 10.74
CA MET A 20 0.12 -12.39 10.71
C MET A 20 1.26 -13.20 10.07
N LEU A 21 1.86 -12.68 9.00
CA LEU A 21 2.96 -13.31 8.29
C LEU A 21 4.23 -13.38 9.13
N GLU A 22 4.52 -12.34 9.91
CA GLU A 22 5.68 -12.30 10.82
C GLU A 22 5.63 -13.42 11.87
N ASP A 23 4.43 -13.79 12.32
CA ASP A 23 4.20 -14.86 13.30
C ASP A 23 4.24 -16.27 12.69
N THR A 24 4.30 -16.40 11.35
CA THR A 24 4.41 -17.71 10.69
C THR A 24 5.84 -18.23 10.68
N SER A 25 6.01 -19.54 10.46
CA SER A 25 7.33 -20.17 10.29
C SER A 25 7.33 -21.21 9.17
N GLY A 26 8.52 -21.41 8.58
CA GLY A 26 8.78 -22.43 7.56
C GLY A 26 7.88 -22.32 6.33
N ASP A 27 7.73 -23.44 5.61
CA ASP A 27 6.94 -23.54 4.39
C ASP A 27 5.47 -23.94 4.66
N SER A 28 4.79 -23.22 5.56
CA SER A 28 3.41 -23.54 5.93
C SER A 28 2.39 -23.07 4.87
N LEU A 29 1.28 -23.81 4.73
CA LEU A 29 0.17 -23.40 3.87
C LEU A 29 -0.41 -22.03 4.26
N VAL A 30 -0.40 -21.72 5.56
CA VAL A 30 -0.86 -20.44 6.11
C VAL A 30 0.03 -19.30 5.63
N ARG A 31 1.36 -19.45 5.69
CA ARG A 31 2.31 -18.46 5.17
C ARG A 31 2.08 -18.18 3.69
N LYS A 32 1.97 -19.23 2.86
CA LYS A 32 1.71 -19.10 1.42
C LYS A 32 0.42 -18.33 1.15
N LYS A 33 -0.66 -18.70 1.85
CA LYS A 33 -1.97 -18.06 1.70
C LYS A 33 -1.90 -16.57 2.02
N TYR A 34 -1.42 -16.21 3.20
CA TYR A 34 -1.38 -14.81 3.63
C TYR A 34 -0.38 -13.99 2.82
N TYR A 35 0.69 -14.59 2.32
CA TYR A 35 1.65 -13.88 1.48
C TYR A 35 1.05 -13.53 0.12
N ASN A 36 0.33 -14.47 -0.50
CA ASN A 36 -0.39 -14.17 -1.74
C ASN A 36 -1.45 -13.09 -1.51
N GLU A 37 -2.22 -13.18 -0.41
CA GLU A 37 -3.21 -12.17 -0.03
C GLU A 37 -2.57 -10.78 0.18
N LEU A 38 -1.41 -10.73 0.84
CA LEU A 38 -0.64 -9.48 1.01
C LEU A 38 -0.17 -8.92 -0.33
N LYS A 39 0.36 -9.77 -1.20
CA LYS A 39 0.87 -9.35 -2.51
C LYS A 39 -0.24 -8.73 -3.36
N ASP A 40 -1.38 -9.41 -3.43
CA ASP A 40 -2.55 -8.90 -4.15
C ASP A 40 -3.06 -7.59 -3.54
N ALA A 41 -3.10 -7.49 -2.20
CA ALA A 41 -3.54 -6.29 -1.49
C ALA A 41 -2.61 -5.09 -1.73
N LEU A 42 -1.28 -5.28 -1.69
CA LEU A 42 -0.30 -4.22 -1.94
C LEU A 42 -0.35 -3.75 -3.40
N ALA A 43 -0.41 -4.69 -4.36
CA ALA A 43 -0.45 -4.35 -5.78
C ALA A 43 -1.75 -3.62 -6.16
N ALA A 44 -2.90 -4.11 -5.70
CA ALA A 44 -4.19 -3.46 -5.95
C ALA A 44 -4.23 -2.04 -5.37
N HIS A 45 -3.75 -1.89 -4.14
CA HIS A 45 -3.66 -0.61 -3.46
C HIS A 45 -2.79 0.40 -4.20
N ALA A 46 -1.56 0.01 -4.57
CA ALA A 46 -0.65 0.88 -5.29
C ALA A 46 -1.25 1.38 -6.62
N ILE A 47 -1.88 0.48 -7.39
CA ILE A 47 -2.54 0.84 -8.66
C ILE A 47 -3.68 1.83 -8.43
N ALA A 48 -4.55 1.56 -7.46
CA ALA A 48 -5.70 2.42 -7.17
C ALA A 48 -5.26 3.79 -6.63
N GLU A 49 -4.26 3.81 -5.77
CA GLU A 49 -3.74 5.03 -5.18
C GLU A 49 -3.04 5.90 -6.23
N GLU A 50 -2.17 5.32 -7.08
CA GLU A 50 -1.51 6.08 -8.13
C GLU A 50 -2.49 6.75 -9.10
N ARG A 51 -3.56 6.04 -9.46
CA ARG A 51 -4.57 6.53 -10.40
C ARG A 51 -5.47 7.59 -9.80
N TYR A 52 -5.97 7.39 -8.59
CA TYR A 52 -7.09 8.18 -8.04
C TYR A 52 -6.70 9.03 -6.84
N PHE A 53 -5.53 8.81 -6.24
CA PHE A 53 -5.00 9.69 -5.21
C PHE A 53 -3.86 10.55 -5.77
N TYR A 54 -2.80 9.94 -6.30
CA TYR A 54 -1.61 10.68 -6.72
C TYR A 54 -1.77 11.44 -8.03
N ALA A 55 -2.35 10.86 -9.08
CA ALA A 55 -2.48 11.56 -10.36
C ALA A 55 -3.24 12.90 -10.29
N PRO A 56 -4.34 13.04 -9.52
CA PRO A 56 -4.96 14.34 -9.27
C PRO A 56 -4.05 15.33 -8.52
N LEU A 57 -3.29 14.84 -7.53
CA LEU A 57 -2.42 15.64 -6.67
C LEU A 57 -1.15 16.14 -7.34
N MET A 58 -0.70 15.50 -8.42
CA MET A 58 0.43 15.98 -9.23
C MET A 58 0.19 17.34 -9.90
N LYS A 59 -1.06 17.80 -9.97
CA LYS A 59 -1.42 19.09 -10.58
C LYS A 59 -1.14 20.30 -9.68
N SER A 60 -0.75 20.06 -8.42
CA SER A 60 -0.53 21.11 -7.43
C SER A 60 0.91 21.06 -6.91
N ASP A 61 1.57 22.22 -6.91
CA ASP A 61 2.92 22.39 -6.34
C ASP A 61 2.98 21.98 -4.86
N MET A 62 1.85 22.01 -4.14
CA MET A 62 1.79 21.62 -2.73
C MET A 62 1.89 20.11 -2.49
N THR A 63 1.61 19.29 -3.51
CA THR A 63 1.43 17.84 -3.35
C THR A 63 2.18 17.01 -4.40
N ILE A 64 2.75 17.63 -5.43
CA ILE A 64 3.49 16.93 -6.49
C ILE A 64 4.68 16.13 -5.95
N GLU A 65 5.43 16.67 -4.98
CA GLU A 65 6.58 15.98 -4.40
C GLU A 65 6.15 14.80 -3.53
N ASP A 66 5.03 14.91 -2.81
CA ASP A 66 4.45 13.78 -2.06
C ASP A 66 4.05 12.65 -2.99
N SER A 67 3.37 12.99 -4.08
CA SER A 67 2.93 11.99 -5.07
C SER A 67 4.12 11.27 -5.72
N ARG A 68 5.21 11.99 -6.00
CA ARG A 68 6.44 11.39 -6.52
C ARG A 68 7.13 10.50 -5.50
N HIS A 69 7.16 10.94 -4.24
CA HIS A 69 7.69 10.14 -3.14
C HIS A 69 6.91 8.84 -2.98
N GLY A 70 5.58 8.90 -2.87
CA GLY A 70 4.72 7.70 -2.73
C GLY A 70 4.94 6.68 -3.86
N ILE A 71 5.00 7.14 -5.11
CA ILE A 71 5.30 6.27 -6.26
C ILE A 71 6.70 5.62 -6.16
N ALA A 72 7.70 6.38 -5.69
CA ALA A 72 9.02 5.81 -5.48
C ALA A 72 9.00 4.75 -4.36
N GLU A 73 8.22 4.96 -3.31
CA GLU A 73 8.04 3.97 -2.25
C GLU A 73 7.32 2.71 -2.71
N HIS A 74 6.30 2.83 -3.58
CA HIS A 74 5.68 1.67 -4.22
C HIS A 74 6.69 0.83 -4.98
N HIS A 75 7.61 1.47 -5.72
CA HIS A 75 8.65 0.76 -6.44
C HIS A 75 9.59 -0.01 -5.50
N GLU A 76 10.02 0.60 -4.38
CA GLU A 76 10.83 -0.08 -3.36
C GLU A 76 10.08 -1.26 -2.71
N ILE A 77 8.76 -1.15 -2.54
CA ILE A 77 7.91 -2.24 -2.06
C ILE A 77 7.88 -3.39 -3.08
N ASP A 78 7.73 -3.10 -4.37
CA ASP A 78 7.76 -4.10 -5.44
C ASP A 78 9.09 -4.86 -5.49
N GLU A 79 10.23 -4.18 -5.31
CA GLU A 79 11.55 -4.82 -5.25
C GLU A 79 11.66 -5.82 -4.08
N LEU A 80 11.08 -5.48 -2.92
CA LEU A 80 11.06 -6.37 -1.75
C LEU A 80 10.12 -7.58 -1.97
N ILE A 81 9.00 -7.38 -2.65
CA ILE A 81 8.10 -8.46 -3.06
C ILE A 81 8.80 -9.39 -4.05
N GLU A 82 9.52 -8.86 -5.05
CA GLU A 82 10.30 -9.66 -5.99
C GLU A 82 11.39 -10.48 -5.26
N ALA A 83 12.07 -9.89 -4.28
CA ALA A 83 13.05 -10.60 -3.46
C ALA A 83 12.40 -11.76 -2.67
N LEU A 84 11.18 -11.58 -2.16
CA LEU A 84 10.42 -12.62 -1.46
C LEU A 84 9.95 -13.72 -2.42
N ASP A 85 9.45 -13.36 -3.60
CA ASP A 85 9.02 -14.31 -4.65
C ASP A 85 10.18 -15.20 -5.12
N ASN A 86 11.40 -14.67 -5.12
CA ASN A 86 12.62 -15.38 -5.49
C ASN A 86 13.26 -16.17 -4.32
N THR A 87 12.69 -16.13 -3.12
CA THR A 87 13.21 -16.81 -1.93
C THR A 87 12.27 -17.94 -1.50
N GLN A 88 12.81 -19.13 -1.21
CA GLN A 88 12.00 -20.24 -0.71
C GLN A 88 11.42 -19.90 0.67
N PHE A 89 10.13 -20.16 0.89
CA PHE A 89 9.47 -19.86 2.18
C PHE A 89 10.10 -20.55 3.39
N SER A 90 10.77 -21.68 3.20
CA SER A 90 11.51 -22.39 4.27
C SER A 90 12.86 -21.76 4.60
N ASP A 91 13.38 -20.89 3.74
CA ASP A 91 14.66 -20.21 3.95
C ASP A 91 14.51 -19.15 5.06
N PRO A 92 15.37 -19.15 6.09
CA PRO A 92 15.35 -18.13 7.14
C PRO A 92 15.46 -16.69 6.61
N SER A 93 16.14 -16.48 5.49
CA SER A 93 16.28 -15.17 4.85
C SER A 93 14.94 -14.61 4.35
N TRP A 94 13.96 -15.47 4.05
CA TRP A 94 12.62 -15.05 3.65
C TRP A 94 11.97 -14.18 4.73
N LEU A 95 12.05 -14.61 6.00
CA LEU A 95 11.48 -13.85 7.13
C LEU A 95 12.24 -12.53 7.36
N VAL A 96 13.54 -12.50 7.09
CA VAL A 96 14.35 -11.27 7.18
C VAL A 96 13.88 -10.27 6.14
N THR A 97 13.65 -10.69 4.89
CA THR A 97 13.12 -9.83 3.82
C THR A 97 11.69 -9.39 4.12
N LEU A 98 10.84 -10.27 4.67
CA LEU A 98 9.48 -9.90 5.06
C LEU A 98 9.47 -8.79 6.11
N LYS A 99 10.37 -8.83 7.10
CA LYS A 99 10.47 -7.76 8.10
C LYS A 99 10.89 -6.43 7.48
N LYS A 100 11.79 -6.45 6.49
CA LYS A 100 12.14 -5.24 5.72
C LYS A 100 10.95 -4.70 4.93
N LEU A 101 10.19 -5.59 4.28
CA LEU A 101 8.95 -5.21 3.60
C LEU A 101 7.97 -4.58 4.59
N LYS A 102 7.78 -5.19 5.77
CA LYS A 102 6.92 -4.65 6.81
C LYS A 102 7.33 -3.23 7.22
N ASP A 103 8.60 -3.03 7.55
CA ASP A 103 9.12 -1.72 7.95
C ASP A 103 8.92 -0.67 6.85
N LYS A 104 9.15 -1.05 5.58
CA LYS A 104 8.98 -0.15 4.42
C LYS A 104 7.51 0.21 4.20
N VAL A 105 6.61 -0.78 4.21
CA VAL A 105 5.17 -0.56 4.08
C VAL A 105 4.70 0.34 5.24
N GLU A 106 4.99 -0.02 6.50
CA GLU A 106 4.55 0.79 7.65
C GLU A 106 5.07 2.23 7.62
N HIS A 107 6.29 2.46 7.12
CA HIS A 107 6.82 3.80 6.90
C HIS A 107 6.00 4.58 5.87
N HIS A 108 5.80 4.00 4.69
CA HIS A 108 5.02 4.57 3.60
C HIS A 108 3.59 4.95 4.04
N LEU A 109 2.87 3.99 4.65
CA LEU A 109 1.52 4.24 5.16
C LEU A 109 1.50 5.35 6.24
N ALA A 110 2.55 5.47 7.05
CA ALA A 110 2.64 6.52 8.07
C ALA A 110 2.86 7.90 7.45
N ASP A 111 3.65 8.00 6.39
CA ASP A 111 3.91 9.26 5.68
C ASP A 111 2.63 9.78 5.01
N GLU A 112 1.87 8.88 4.38
CA GLU A 112 0.58 9.21 3.80
C GLU A 112 -0.41 9.73 4.85
N GLU A 113 -0.61 8.94 5.90
CA GLU A 113 -1.62 9.22 6.91
C GLU A 113 -1.34 10.47 7.73
N ARG A 114 -0.06 10.78 7.96
CA ARG A 114 0.37 11.92 8.80
C ARG A 114 0.64 13.17 7.98
N ALA A 115 1.11 13.03 6.75
CA ALA A 115 1.60 14.15 5.96
C ALA A 115 0.80 14.34 4.67
N PHE A 116 0.66 13.30 3.84
CA PHE A 116 0.10 13.46 2.49
C PHE A 116 -1.39 13.79 2.57
N PHE A 117 -2.16 13.08 3.40
CA PHE A 117 -3.60 13.34 3.56
C PHE A 117 -3.88 14.75 4.07
N GLN A 118 -3.00 15.29 4.93
CA GLN A 118 -3.15 16.67 5.43
C GLN A 118 -2.92 17.70 4.33
N ARG A 119 -1.96 17.47 3.43
CA ARG A 119 -1.70 18.37 2.29
C ARG A 119 -2.74 18.20 1.19
N ALA A 120 -3.08 16.96 0.83
CA ALA A 120 -4.18 16.61 -0.06
C ALA A 120 -5.50 17.24 0.40
N GLY A 121 -5.76 17.23 1.71
CA GLY A 121 -6.96 17.81 2.31
C GLY A 121 -7.12 19.32 2.10
N LYS A 122 -6.03 20.04 1.78
CA LYS A 122 -6.01 21.48 1.47
C LYS A 122 -6.26 21.79 0.00
N VAL A 123 -5.99 20.83 -0.89
CA VAL A 123 -6.12 21.00 -2.35
C VAL A 123 -7.39 20.36 -2.90
N LEU A 124 -7.90 19.30 -2.25
CA LEU A 124 -9.14 18.63 -2.61
C LEU A 124 -10.33 19.15 -1.79
N ASN A 125 -11.42 19.48 -2.47
CA ASN A 125 -12.70 19.77 -1.83
C ASN A 125 -13.45 18.47 -1.47
N ASN A 126 -14.53 18.58 -0.68
CA ASN A 126 -15.27 17.41 -0.21
C ASN A 126 -15.94 16.60 -1.33
N SER A 127 -16.39 17.26 -2.41
CA SER A 127 -16.98 16.56 -3.55
C SER A 127 -15.92 15.73 -4.28
N GLU A 128 -14.72 16.27 -4.47
CA GLU A 128 -13.60 15.55 -5.08
C GLU A 128 -13.18 14.38 -4.21
N LYS A 129 -13.03 14.56 -2.90
CA LYS A 129 -12.67 13.48 -1.97
C LYS A 129 -13.68 12.33 -1.96
N SER A 130 -14.98 12.63 -2.04
CA SER A 130 -16.02 11.61 -2.15
C SER A 130 -15.97 10.90 -3.51
N GLN A 131 -15.85 11.64 -4.61
CA GLN A 131 -15.78 11.05 -5.96
C GLN A 131 -14.56 10.14 -6.12
N LEU A 132 -13.38 10.63 -5.73
CA LEU A 132 -12.13 9.86 -5.82
C LEU A 132 -12.18 8.60 -4.94
N ALA A 133 -12.93 8.62 -3.82
CA ALA A 133 -13.15 7.42 -3.01
C ALA A 133 -13.90 6.35 -3.79
N ASP A 134 -14.97 6.72 -4.49
CA ASP A 134 -15.77 5.78 -5.27
C ASP A 134 -14.96 5.20 -6.43
N GLU A 135 -14.17 6.02 -7.12
CA GLU A 135 -13.28 5.60 -8.21
C GLU A 135 -12.15 4.68 -7.71
N TYR A 136 -11.51 5.04 -6.60
CA TYR A 136 -10.52 4.22 -5.93
C TYR A 136 -11.08 2.84 -5.56
N GLN A 137 -12.27 2.79 -4.95
CA GLN A 137 -12.91 1.52 -4.58
C GLN A 137 -13.30 0.66 -5.78
N GLN A 138 -13.72 1.28 -6.89
CA GLN A 138 -14.00 0.55 -8.12
C GLN A 138 -12.74 -0.08 -8.70
N GLU A 139 -11.62 0.65 -8.69
CA GLU A 139 -10.33 0.10 -9.11
C GLU A 139 -9.88 -1.04 -8.20
N MET A 140 -9.96 -0.86 -6.88
CA MET A 140 -9.67 -1.93 -5.91
C MET A 140 -10.50 -3.20 -6.16
N GLN A 141 -11.76 -3.06 -6.59
CA GLN A 141 -12.60 -4.20 -6.96
C GLN A 141 -12.21 -4.83 -8.31
N ALA A 142 -11.73 -4.03 -9.26
CA ALA A 142 -11.29 -4.51 -10.57
C ALA A 142 -9.95 -5.28 -10.53
N GLN A 143 -9.14 -5.06 -9.49
CA GLN A 143 -7.87 -5.77 -9.26
C GLN A 143 -8.03 -7.10 -8.51
N ARG A 144 -9.25 -7.47 -8.08
CA ARG A 144 -9.57 -8.73 -7.39
C ARG A 144 -10.11 -9.79 -8.34
#